data_AF-A0A8T1SP13-F1
#
_entry.id   AF-A0A8T1SP13-F1
#
_cell.length_a   1.000
_cell.length_b   1.000
_cell.length_c   1.000
_cell.angle_alpha   90.00
_cell.angle_beta   90.00
_cell.angle_gamma   90.00
#
_symmetry.space_group_name_H-M   'P 1'
#
loop_
_entity.id
_entity.type
_entity.pdbx_description
1 polymer ?
#
loop_
_entity_poly.entity_id
_entity_poly.type
_entity_poly.pdbx_seq_one_letter_code
_entity_poly.pdbx_strand_id
1 'polypeptide(L)'
;PLERQLKELKKKIEEETDRLNKPLKREELDVPEMKVLKYKPVKNSRRCAVEVAKDEYQFMPSYLAGVTKTDQFNKFLHFQRDFIAKHDLLENDITGRKASERHERKLAQALQRICDCNRPHFKRLQVFGDVFEDICNSSLIFGDILKEVKNEYELYMVILLDSLPTTQYQTLMTQVKGLRKRPVKTREIEEIRREVQTLVKKAKSVWERNE
;
A
#
# COMPACT_ATOMS: atom_id res chain seq x y z
N PRO A 1 19.55 -30.36 -39.99
CA PRO A 1 20.07 -31.23 -38.89
C PRO A 1 19.77 -30.65 -37.49
N LEU A 2 20.18 -29.40 -37.24
CA LEU A 2 19.97 -28.69 -35.96
C LEU A 2 18.48 -28.46 -35.62
N GLU A 3 17.66 -28.09 -36.59
CA GLU A 3 16.22 -27.89 -36.36
C GLU A 3 15.47 -29.15 -35.93
N ARG A 4 15.90 -30.32 -36.41
CA ARG A 4 15.31 -31.61 -35.99
C ARG A 4 15.69 -31.92 -34.53
N GLN A 5 16.94 -31.67 -34.16
CA GLN A 5 17.41 -31.85 -32.79
C GLN A 5 16.72 -30.89 -31.82
N LEU A 6 16.48 -29.64 -32.22
CA LEU A 6 15.74 -28.65 -31.44
C LEU A 6 14.28 -29.03 -31.23
N LYS A 7 13.62 -29.58 -32.26
CA LYS A 7 12.26 -30.13 -32.14
C LYS A 7 12.19 -31.32 -31.20
N GLU A 8 13.18 -32.20 -31.25
CA GLU A 8 13.23 -33.41 -30.42
C GLU A 8 13.54 -33.10 -28.95
N LEU A 9 14.40 -32.11 -28.69
CA LEU A 9 14.63 -31.57 -27.36
C LEU A 9 13.39 -30.91 -26.78
N LYS A 10 12.69 -30.07 -27.56
CA LYS A 10 11.43 -29.46 -27.12
C LYS A 10 10.38 -30.51 -26.75
N LYS A 11 10.24 -31.54 -27.58
CA LYS A 11 9.30 -32.64 -27.33
C LYS A 11 9.65 -33.43 -26.05
N LYS A 12 10.93 -33.70 -25.80
CA LYS A 12 11.36 -34.37 -24.56
C LYS A 12 11.13 -33.52 -23.31
N ILE A 13 11.38 -32.21 -23.40
CA ILE A 13 11.11 -31.28 -22.29
C ILE A 13 9.61 -31.23 -22.01
N GLU A 14 8.79 -31.13 -23.06
CA GLU A 14 7.33 -31.12 -22.95
C GLU A 14 6.79 -32.42 -22.31
N GLU A 15 7.27 -33.58 -22.76
CA GLU A 15 6.91 -34.89 -22.19
C GLU A 15 7.38 -35.07 -20.74
N GLU A 16 8.54 -34.54 -20.35
CA GLU A 16 8.98 -34.57 -18.94
C GLU A 16 8.20 -33.59 -18.06
N THR A 17 7.87 -32.39 -18.56
CA THR A 17 6.99 -31.45 -17.84
C THR A 17 5.58 -32.02 -17.65
N ASP A 18 5.04 -32.74 -18.62
CA ASP A 18 3.73 -33.41 -18.50
C ASP A 18 3.74 -34.56 -17.49
N ARG A 19 4.87 -35.27 -17.36
CA ARG A 19 5.04 -36.31 -16.33
C ARG A 19 5.15 -35.71 -14.93
N LEU A 20 5.84 -34.58 -14.76
CA LEU A 20 5.91 -33.88 -13.48
C LEU A 20 4.59 -33.21 -13.08
N ASN A 21 3.81 -32.74 -14.06
CA ASN A 21 2.55 -32.04 -13.83
C ASN A 21 1.35 -32.98 -13.65
N LYS A 22 1.52 -34.31 -13.71
CA LYS A 22 0.43 -35.22 -13.37
C LYS A 22 0.10 -35.09 -11.89
N PRO A 23 -1.11 -34.62 -11.52
CA PRO A 23 -1.49 -34.53 -10.13
C PRO A 23 -1.49 -35.95 -9.55
N LEU A 24 -0.67 -36.17 -8.53
CA LEU A 24 -0.76 -37.35 -7.69
C LEU A 24 -2.19 -37.38 -7.13
N LYS A 25 -3.02 -38.30 -7.63
CA LYS A 25 -4.34 -38.58 -7.07
C LYS A 25 -4.14 -39.19 -5.68
N ARG A 26 -3.96 -38.32 -4.68
CA ARG A 26 -4.11 -38.69 -3.28
C ARG A 26 -5.61 -38.70 -3.03
N GLU A 27 -6.23 -39.87 -3.18
CA GLU A 27 -7.57 -40.08 -2.65
C GLU A 27 -7.45 -40.04 -1.13
N GLU A 28 -7.68 -38.87 -0.55
CA GLU A 28 -7.85 -38.74 0.88
C GLU A 28 -9.11 -39.54 1.26
N LEU A 29 -8.93 -40.54 2.12
CA LEU A 29 -10.04 -41.31 2.68
C LEU A 29 -10.92 -40.35 3.49
N ASP A 30 -12.14 -40.11 3.02
CA ASP A 30 -13.17 -39.43 3.80
C ASP A 30 -13.60 -40.37 4.93
N VAL A 31 -13.06 -40.12 6.13
CA VAL A 31 -13.31 -40.97 7.30
C VAL A 31 -14.66 -40.56 7.89
N PRO A 32 -15.65 -41.47 7.97
CA PRO A 32 -16.95 -41.17 8.56
C PRO A 32 -16.81 -40.69 10.01
N GLU A 33 -17.68 -39.75 10.39
CA GLU A 33 -17.73 -39.21 11.76
C GLU A 33 -17.84 -40.35 12.78
N MET A 34 -16.85 -40.46 13.68
CA MET A 34 -16.84 -41.50 14.71
C MET A 34 -17.89 -41.19 15.78
N LYS A 35 -18.80 -42.14 16.00
CA LYS A 35 -19.91 -42.02 16.96
C LYS A 35 -19.78 -43.09 18.05
N VAL A 36 -20.14 -42.75 19.28
CA VAL A 36 -20.23 -43.69 20.42
C VAL A 36 -21.69 -44.00 20.70
N LEU A 37 -21.96 -45.24 21.11
CA LEU A 37 -23.26 -45.64 21.61
C LEU A 37 -23.46 -45.12 23.04
N LYS A 38 -24.52 -44.35 23.27
CA LYS A 38 -24.98 -43.96 24.61
C LYS A 38 -26.29 -44.68 24.92
N TYR A 39 -26.33 -45.34 26.08
CA TYR A 39 -27.55 -45.92 26.62
C TYR A 39 -28.55 -44.83 26.96
N LYS A 40 -29.79 -44.94 26.47
CA LYS A 40 -30.87 -44.04 26.90
C LYS A 40 -31.41 -44.53 28.24
N PRO A 41 -31.32 -43.73 29.31
CA PRO A 41 -31.92 -44.12 30.58
C PRO A 41 -33.43 -44.23 30.42
N VAL A 42 -33.99 -45.37 30.86
CA VAL A 42 -35.43 -45.64 30.84
C VAL A 42 -36.15 -44.56 31.64
N LYS A 43 -36.97 -43.75 30.96
CA LYS A 43 -37.81 -42.74 31.61
C LYS A 43 -39.05 -43.43 32.17
N ASN A 44 -38.95 -44.07 33.33
CA ASN A 44 -40.13 -44.39 34.13
C ASN A 44 -39.77 -44.54 35.61
N SER A 45 -40.22 -43.61 36.46
CA SER A 45 -40.19 -43.81 37.92
C SER A 45 -41.48 -44.43 38.46
N ARG A 46 -42.55 -44.54 37.65
CA ARG A 46 -43.84 -45.11 38.07
C ARG A 46 -44.61 -45.67 36.88
N ARG A 47 -44.58 -47.00 36.71
CA ARG A 47 -45.71 -47.86 36.30
C ARG A 47 -45.20 -49.27 36.01
N CYS A 48 -45.67 -50.20 36.80
CA CYS A 48 -45.55 -51.63 36.57
C CYS A 48 -46.28 -52.00 35.28
N ALA A 49 -45.55 -52.42 34.25
CA ALA A 49 -46.07 -53.22 33.16
C ALA A 49 -44.93 -54.03 32.54
N VAL A 50 -45.20 -55.31 32.35
CA VAL A 50 -44.30 -56.37 31.89
C VAL A 50 -44.08 -56.23 30.38
N GLU A 51 -43.30 -55.23 29.97
CA GLU A 51 -42.69 -55.25 28.64
C GLU A 51 -41.17 -55.30 28.83
N VAL A 52 -40.53 -56.31 28.23
CA VAL A 52 -39.08 -56.43 28.18
C VAL A 52 -38.57 -55.14 27.53
N ALA A 53 -38.06 -54.22 28.36
CA ALA A 53 -37.55 -52.95 27.89
C ALA A 53 -36.47 -53.25 26.85
N LYS A 54 -36.75 -52.96 25.58
CA LYS A 54 -35.76 -53.06 24.53
C LYS A 54 -34.68 -52.04 24.86
N ASP A 55 -33.43 -52.48 24.89
CA ASP A 55 -32.32 -51.56 25.10
C ASP A 55 -32.31 -50.53 23.97
N GLU A 56 -32.70 -49.30 24.31
CA GLU A 56 -32.66 -48.17 23.38
C GLU A 56 -31.29 -47.49 23.46
N TYR A 57 -30.59 -47.50 22.35
CA TYR A 57 -29.30 -46.84 22.20
C TYR A 57 -29.40 -45.61 21.29
N GLN A 58 -28.61 -44.59 21.59
CA GLN A 58 -28.44 -43.42 20.73
C GLN A 58 -26.98 -43.27 20.32
N PHE A 59 -26.74 -43.06 19.03
CA PHE A 59 -25.44 -42.65 18.53
C PHE A 59 -25.17 -41.19 18.89
N MET A 60 -24.04 -40.92 19.52
CA MET A 60 -23.54 -39.58 19.81
C MET A 60 -22.19 -39.33 19.13
N PRO A 61 -21.94 -38.14 18.58
CA PRO A 61 -20.61 -37.76 18.09
C PRO A 61 -19.55 -37.98 19.16
N SER A 62 -18.40 -38.55 18.77
CA SER A 62 -17.28 -38.79 19.67
C SER A 62 -16.21 -37.72 19.49
N TYR A 63 -15.65 -37.22 20.59
CA TYR A 63 -14.45 -36.36 20.58
C TYR A 63 -13.14 -37.15 20.42
N LEU A 64 -13.24 -38.49 20.43
CA LEU A 64 -12.09 -39.40 20.38
C LEU A 64 -11.45 -39.47 18.98
N ALA A 65 -12.13 -39.00 17.93
CA ALA A 65 -11.62 -39.02 16.55
C ALA A 65 -10.40 -38.10 16.34
N GLY A 66 -10.10 -37.21 17.30
CA GLY A 66 -9.04 -36.22 17.15
C GLY A 66 -9.31 -35.21 16.04
N VAL A 67 -8.31 -34.40 15.69
CA VAL A 67 -8.41 -33.40 14.62
C VAL A 67 -8.00 -34.06 13.29
N THR A 68 -8.91 -34.11 12.32
CA THR A 68 -8.60 -34.68 10.99
C THR A 68 -7.69 -33.77 10.17
N LYS A 69 -7.10 -34.30 9.08
CA LYS A 69 -6.34 -33.48 8.13
C LYS A 69 -7.22 -32.42 7.46
N THR A 70 -8.47 -32.75 7.18
CA THR A 70 -9.49 -31.83 6.67
C THR A 70 -9.76 -30.71 7.67
N ASP A 71 -9.88 -31.02 8.96
CA ASP A 71 -10.06 -30.00 10.01
C ASP A 71 -8.83 -29.08 10.13
N GLN A 72 -7.62 -29.65 10.07
CA GLN A 72 -6.37 -28.87 10.08
C GLN A 72 -6.32 -27.93 8.87
N PHE A 73 -6.68 -28.41 7.68
CA PHE A 73 -6.72 -27.62 6.46
C PHE A 73 -7.79 -26.53 6.52
N ASN A 74 -9.00 -26.85 6.97
CA ASN A 74 -10.07 -25.86 7.15
C ASN A 74 -9.68 -24.77 8.15
N LYS A 75 -9.01 -25.15 9.24
CA LYS A 75 -8.53 -24.19 10.25
C LYS A 75 -7.40 -23.32 9.71
N PHE A 76 -6.52 -23.88 8.89
CA PHE A 76 -5.51 -23.12 8.14
C PHE A 76 -6.16 -22.12 7.17
N LEU A 77 -7.16 -22.53 6.39
CA LEU A 77 -7.90 -21.62 5.50
C LEU A 77 -8.61 -20.50 6.27
N HIS A 78 -9.20 -20.82 7.42
CA HIS A 78 -9.84 -19.82 8.28
C HIS A 78 -8.81 -18.81 8.80
N PHE A 79 -7.63 -19.27 9.22
CA PHE A 79 -6.54 -18.41 9.65
C PHE A 79 -6.02 -17.53 8.51
N GLN A 80 -5.81 -18.09 7.31
CA GLN A 80 -5.39 -17.32 6.14
C GLN A 80 -6.40 -16.22 5.80
N ARG A 81 -7.70 -16.54 5.84
CA ARG A 81 -8.76 -15.57 5.55
C ARG A 81 -8.87 -14.48 6.62
N ASP A 82 -8.73 -14.83 7.89
CA ASP A 82 -8.96 -13.88 8.99
C ASP A 82 -7.74 -13.08 9.39
N PHE A 83 -6.54 -13.65 9.27
CA PHE A 83 -5.32 -13.00 9.73
C PHE A 83 -4.50 -12.51 8.55
N ILE A 84 -4.18 -13.37 7.58
CA ILE A 84 -3.30 -12.99 6.47
C ILE A 84 -3.99 -12.00 5.54
N ALA A 85 -5.20 -12.33 5.06
CA ALA A 85 -5.91 -11.46 4.13
C ALA A 85 -6.38 -10.15 4.78
N LYS A 86 -6.69 -10.13 6.08
CA LYS A 86 -7.17 -8.91 6.75
C LYS A 86 -6.03 -7.98 7.18
N HIS A 87 -4.87 -8.49 7.62
CA HIS A 87 -3.74 -7.63 8.00
C HIS A 87 -3.21 -6.85 6.80
N ASP A 88 -3.00 -7.53 5.66
CA ASP A 88 -2.48 -6.89 4.45
C ASP A 88 -3.43 -5.81 3.90
N LEU A 89 -4.75 -5.99 4.09
CA LEU A 89 -5.79 -5.04 3.64
C LEU A 89 -6.03 -3.86 4.61
N LEU A 90 -5.86 -4.07 5.91
CA LEU A 90 -6.11 -3.04 6.92
C LEU A 90 -4.92 -2.08 7.10
N GLU A 91 -3.70 -2.59 6.94
CA GLU A 91 -2.48 -1.84 7.18
C GLU A 91 -2.05 -1.03 5.94
N ASN A 92 -2.39 -1.51 4.74
CA ASN A 92 -2.12 -0.83 3.49
C ASN A 92 -3.43 -0.53 2.77
N ASP A 93 -3.82 0.74 2.73
CA ASP A 93 -4.92 1.24 1.92
C ASP A 93 -4.57 1.00 0.43
N ILE A 94 -4.88 -0.19 -0.11
CA ILE A 94 -4.53 -0.63 -1.47
C ILE A 94 -5.03 0.38 -2.51
N THR A 95 -6.16 1.03 -2.23
CA THR A 95 -6.78 2.04 -3.09
C THR A 95 -6.07 3.40 -3.02
N GLY A 96 -5.18 3.61 -2.04
CA GLY A 96 -4.42 4.86 -1.90
C GLY A 96 -5.27 6.07 -1.52
N ARG A 97 -6.51 5.89 -1.04
CA ARG A 97 -7.45 6.98 -0.75
C ARG A 97 -6.88 7.96 0.28
N LYS A 98 -6.35 7.46 1.39
CA LYS A 98 -5.71 8.29 2.42
C LYS A 98 -4.51 9.07 1.89
N ALA A 99 -3.73 8.46 0.99
CA ALA A 99 -2.59 9.13 0.36
C ALA A 99 -3.06 10.24 -0.59
N SER A 100 -4.10 10.00 -1.40
CA SER A 100 -4.71 11.00 -2.27
C SER A 100 -5.26 12.18 -1.47
N GLU A 101 -6.06 11.92 -0.43
CA GLU A 101 -6.61 12.97 0.43
C GLU A 101 -5.52 13.81 1.09
N ARG A 102 -4.39 13.19 1.46
CA ARG A 102 -3.23 13.91 2.02
C ARG A 102 -2.61 14.85 0.99
N HIS A 103 -2.40 14.37 -0.24
CA HIS A 103 -1.81 15.15 -1.33
C HIS A 103 -2.72 16.30 -1.76
N GLU A 104 -4.04 16.06 -1.83
CA GLU A 104 -5.04 17.11 -2.09
C GLU A 104 -5.05 18.20 -1.03
N ARG A 105 -5.05 17.83 0.26
CA ARG A 105 -4.97 18.80 1.36
C ARG A 105 -3.67 19.61 1.29
N LYS A 106 -2.55 18.97 0.99
CA LYS A 106 -1.25 19.65 0.81
C LYS A 106 -1.32 20.66 -0.35
N LEU A 107 -1.91 20.26 -1.47
CA LEU A 107 -2.08 21.10 -2.65
C LEU A 107 -2.96 22.32 -2.34
N ALA A 108 -4.12 22.11 -1.72
CA ALA A 108 -5.04 23.20 -1.36
C ALA A 108 -4.36 24.22 -0.44
N GLN A 109 -3.63 23.75 0.58
CA GLN A 109 -2.87 24.62 1.48
C GLN A 109 -1.75 25.39 0.77
N ALA A 110 -1.03 24.73 -0.14
CA ALA A 110 0.05 25.35 -0.91
C ALA A 110 -0.49 26.39 -1.90
N LEU A 111 -1.64 26.14 -2.53
CA LEU A 111 -2.30 27.07 -3.42
C LEU A 111 -2.88 28.28 -2.68
N GLN A 112 -3.46 28.10 -1.48
CA GLN A 112 -3.99 29.20 -0.68
C GLN A 112 -2.91 30.20 -0.24
N ARG A 113 -1.65 29.76 -0.15
CA ARG A 113 -0.49 30.64 0.15
C ARG A 113 -0.04 31.47 -1.06
N ILE A 114 -0.47 31.10 -2.26
CA ILE A 114 -0.16 31.83 -3.49
C ILE A 114 -1.27 32.86 -3.69
N CYS A 115 -0.90 34.11 -4.01
CA CYS A 115 -1.84 35.18 -4.33
C CYS A 115 -2.81 34.78 -5.46
N ASP A 116 -4.07 35.25 -5.41
CA ASP A 116 -5.19 34.98 -6.34
C ASP A 116 -4.98 35.56 -7.76
N CYS A 117 -3.84 35.26 -8.37
CA CYS A 117 -3.58 35.59 -9.74
C CYS A 117 -4.20 34.51 -10.63
N ASN A 118 -5.35 34.81 -11.26
CA ASN A 118 -6.01 33.94 -12.27
C ASN A 118 -5.14 33.65 -13.51
N ARG A 119 -3.95 34.26 -13.62
CA ARG A 119 -3.00 34.04 -14.71
C ARG A 119 -2.10 32.83 -14.41
N PRO A 120 -1.66 32.04 -15.42
CA PRO A 120 -0.60 31.06 -15.23
C PRO A 120 0.61 31.70 -14.55
N HIS A 121 0.84 31.31 -13.30
CA HIS A 121 1.89 31.85 -12.45
C HIS A 121 2.90 30.75 -12.14
N PHE A 122 4.19 31.08 -12.28
CA PHE A 122 5.27 30.10 -12.15
C PHE A 122 5.30 29.41 -10.77
N LYS A 123 5.04 30.16 -9.68
CA LYS A 123 4.88 29.56 -8.33
C LYS A 123 3.75 28.52 -8.24
N ARG A 124 2.69 28.67 -9.04
CA ARG A 124 1.58 27.71 -9.08
C ARG A 124 2.02 26.42 -9.76
N LEU A 125 2.75 26.55 -10.87
CA LEU A 125 3.38 25.41 -11.56
C LEU A 125 4.37 24.68 -10.64
N GLN A 126 5.17 25.42 -9.88
CA GLN A 126 6.08 24.85 -8.89
C GLN A 126 5.34 24.02 -7.84
N VAL A 127 4.25 24.55 -7.27
CA VAL A 127 3.43 23.80 -6.29
C VAL A 127 2.85 22.51 -6.89
N PHE A 128 2.37 22.55 -8.13
CA PHE A 128 1.93 21.33 -8.81
C PHE A 128 3.08 20.34 -9.02
N GLY A 129 4.26 20.82 -9.42
CA GLY A 129 5.44 19.99 -9.60
C GLY A 129 5.93 19.33 -8.30
N ASP A 130 5.89 20.07 -7.18
CA ASP A 130 6.27 19.59 -5.86
C ASP A 130 5.30 18.50 -5.36
N VAL A 131 3.98 18.73 -5.47
CA VAL A 131 2.97 17.74 -5.08
C VAL A 131 3.03 16.51 -5.99
N PHE A 132 3.29 16.68 -7.29
CA PHE A 132 3.45 15.55 -8.19
C PHE A 132 4.71 14.73 -7.86
N GLU A 133 5.81 15.37 -7.45
CA GLU A 133 7.00 14.67 -6.95
C GLU A 133 6.68 13.84 -5.70
N ASP A 134 5.89 14.39 -4.77
CA ASP A 134 5.43 13.64 -3.59
C ASP A 134 4.57 12.43 -3.97
N ILE A 135 3.70 12.56 -4.97
CA ILE A 135 2.89 11.44 -5.48
C ILE A 135 3.81 10.33 -6.02
N CYS A 136 4.80 10.70 -6.83
CA CYS A 136 5.79 9.76 -7.36
C CYS A 136 6.55 9.04 -6.25
N ASN A 137 7.03 9.78 -5.24
CA ASN A 137 7.78 9.21 -4.11
C ASN A 137 6.89 8.38 -3.15
N SER A 138 5.59 8.65 -3.10
CA SER A 138 4.65 7.93 -2.24
C SER A 138 4.12 6.62 -2.84
N SER A 139 4.23 6.45 -4.17
CA SER A 139 3.70 5.30 -4.89
C SER A 139 4.78 4.27 -5.17
N LEU A 140 4.68 3.08 -4.55
CA LEU A 140 5.65 2.00 -4.76
C LEU A 140 5.55 1.35 -6.14
N ILE A 141 4.34 1.31 -6.73
CA ILE A 141 4.08 0.59 -7.99
C ILE A 141 4.22 1.52 -9.20
N PHE A 142 3.69 2.74 -9.09
CA PHE A 142 3.62 3.67 -10.22
C PHE A 142 4.61 4.83 -10.12
N GLY A 143 5.39 4.92 -9.03
CA GLY A 143 6.30 6.04 -8.78
C GLY A 143 7.29 6.28 -9.91
N ASP A 144 7.96 5.22 -10.36
CA ASP A 144 8.98 5.31 -11.41
C ASP A 144 8.39 5.73 -12.76
N ILE A 145 7.25 5.13 -13.15
CA ILE A 145 6.56 5.47 -14.41
C ILE A 145 6.06 6.93 -14.37
N LEU A 146 5.44 7.37 -13.27
CA LEU A 146 4.96 8.75 -13.13
C LEU A 146 6.13 9.74 -13.18
N LYS A 147 7.27 9.38 -12.60
CA LYS A 147 8.48 10.20 -12.65
C LYS A 147 9.05 10.31 -14.05
N GLU A 148 9.06 9.22 -14.82
CA GLU A 148 9.47 9.24 -16.23
C GLU A 148 8.55 10.15 -17.06
N VAL A 149 7.23 10.01 -16.89
CA VAL A 149 6.24 10.90 -17.53
C VAL A 149 6.52 12.37 -17.18
N LYS A 150 6.73 12.68 -15.90
CA LYS A 150 7.08 14.05 -15.46
C LYS A 150 8.34 14.56 -16.15
N ASN A 151 9.40 13.76 -16.19
CA ASN A 151 10.68 14.15 -16.78
C ASN A 151 10.56 14.44 -18.28
N GLU A 152 9.79 13.64 -19.02
CA GLU A 152 9.51 13.86 -20.44
C GLU A 152 8.75 15.18 -20.67
N TYR A 153 7.74 15.47 -19.85
CA TYR A 153 7.03 16.76 -19.91
C TYR A 153 7.94 17.95 -19.58
N GLU A 154 8.81 17.82 -18.57
CA GLU A 154 9.78 18.86 -18.23
C GLU A 154 10.79 19.07 -19.37
N LEU A 155 11.29 17.99 -19.99
CA LEU A 155 12.19 18.06 -21.13
C LEU A 155 11.52 18.74 -22.33
N TYR A 156 10.28 18.35 -22.65
CA TYR A 156 9.49 18.98 -23.70
C TYR A 156 9.31 20.49 -23.46
N MET A 157 8.99 20.88 -22.22
CA MET A 157 8.92 22.28 -21.82
C MET A 157 10.25 23.02 -22.03
N VAL A 158 11.40 22.42 -21.70
CA VAL A 158 12.71 23.03 -21.95
C VAL A 158 12.93 23.26 -23.45
N ILE A 159 12.66 22.26 -24.29
CA ILE A 159 12.85 22.35 -25.75
C ILE A 159 11.96 23.44 -26.35
N LEU A 160 10.68 23.49 -25.96
CA LEU A 160 9.76 24.53 -26.41
C LEU A 160 10.27 25.93 -26.03
N LEU A 161 10.74 26.08 -24.80
CA LEU A 161 11.24 27.35 -24.31
C LEU A 161 12.52 27.76 -25.06
N ASP A 162 13.45 26.84 -25.31
CA ASP A 162 14.69 27.09 -26.07
C ASP A 162 14.43 27.51 -27.52
N SER A 163 13.30 27.08 -28.10
CA SER A 163 12.91 27.41 -29.48
C SER A 163 12.23 28.79 -29.65
N LEU A 164 11.94 29.53 -28.57
CA LEU A 164 11.19 30.79 -28.59
C LEU A 164 12.10 32.06 -28.60
N PRO A 165 11.71 33.19 -29.24
CA PRO A 165 12.57 34.37 -29.34
C PRO A 165 12.86 35.09 -28.00
N THR A 166 14.11 34.89 -27.57
CA THR A 166 15.08 35.53 -26.64
C THR A 166 14.72 36.62 -25.60
N THR A 167 13.62 37.38 -25.62
CA THR A 167 13.46 38.47 -24.61
C THR A 167 12.66 38.08 -23.37
N GLN A 168 11.51 37.43 -23.52
CA GLN A 168 10.70 36.96 -22.38
C GLN A 168 11.26 35.64 -21.80
N TYR A 169 11.90 34.83 -22.65
CA TYR A 169 12.51 33.55 -22.31
C TYR A 169 13.68 33.67 -21.33
N GLN A 170 14.54 34.69 -21.47
CA GLN A 170 15.66 34.89 -20.54
C GLN A 170 15.18 35.10 -19.10
N THR A 171 14.08 35.83 -18.91
CA THR A 171 13.48 36.04 -17.59
C THR A 171 12.96 34.74 -16.98
N LEU A 172 12.25 33.92 -17.79
CA LEU A 172 11.71 32.63 -17.35
C LEU A 172 12.84 31.61 -17.07
N MET A 173 13.84 31.53 -17.95
CA MET A 173 14.98 30.62 -17.78
C MET A 173 15.84 31.01 -16.57
N THR A 174 15.93 32.31 -16.26
CA THR A 174 16.55 32.81 -15.02
C THR A 174 15.75 32.39 -13.78
N GLN A 175 14.41 32.39 -13.84
CA GLN A 175 13.55 31.90 -12.76
C GLN A 175 13.65 30.38 -12.57
N VAL A 176 13.65 29.59 -13.66
CA VAL A 176 13.82 28.12 -13.63
C VAL A 176 15.20 27.72 -13.09
N LYS A 177 16.28 28.39 -13.54
CA LYS A 177 17.62 28.19 -13.00
C LYS A 177 17.73 28.62 -11.52
N GLY A 178 17.01 29.67 -11.12
CA GLY A 178 16.88 30.13 -9.74
C GLY A 178 16.13 29.15 -8.82
N LEU A 179 15.29 28.26 -9.37
CA LEU A 179 14.67 27.17 -8.60
C LEU A 179 15.63 25.99 -8.39
N ARG A 180 16.42 25.63 -9.42
CA ARG A 180 17.46 24.57 -9.29
C ARG A 180 18.61 24.97 -8.37
N LYS A 181 18.87 26.27 -8.24
CA LYS A 181 19.88 26.84 -7.35
C LYS A 181 19.21 27.81 -6.38
N ARG A 182 18.74 27.32 -5.25
CA ARG A 182 18.51 28.17 -4.08
C ARG A 182 19.71 28.06 -3.12
N PRO A 183 20.87 28.68 -3.40
CA PRO A 183 21.72 29.09 -2.31
C PRO A 183 20.96 30.20 -1.60
N VAL A 184 20.55 29.91 -0.38
CA VAL A 184 20.13 30.92 0.59
C VAL A 184 21.12 32.09 0.47
N LYS A 185 20.64 33.30 0.15
CA LYS A 185 21.49 34.50 0.15
C LYS A 185 21.90 34.76 1.59
N THR A 186 22.98 34.12 2.02
CA THR A 186 23.55 34.18 3.37
C THR A 186 23.72 35.62 3.84
N ARG A 187 24.12 36.52 2.94
CA ARG A 187 24.25 37.96 3.23
C ARG A 187 22.96 38.63 3.72
N GLU A 188 21.82 38.39 3.06
CA GLU A 188 20.54 38.97 3.48
C GLU A 188 20.10 38.40 4.84
N ILE A 189 20.39 37.11 5.11
CA ILE A 189 20.12 36.49 6.42
C ILE A 189 21.06 37.03 7.51
N GLU A 190 22.33 37.24 7.21
CA GLU A 190 23.30 37.81 8.14
C GLU A 190 22.97 39.28 8.49
N GLU A 191 22.52 40.07 7.52
CA GLU A 191 22.06 41.45 7.75
C GLU A 191 20.82 41.47 8.65
N ILE A 192 19.79 40.68 8.32
CA ILE A 192 18.59 40.56 9.14
C ILE A 192 18.93 40.07 10.55
N ARG A 193 19.86 39.11 10.69
CA ARG A 193 20.29 38.60 12.00
C ARG A 193 21.00 39.68 12.83
N ARG A 194 21.81 40.54 12.21
CA ARG A 194 22.45 41.67 12.89
C ARG A 194 21.41 42.71 13.31
N GLU A 195 20.46 43.04 12.45
CA GLU A 195 19.39 43.98 12.77
C GLU A 195 18.55 43.50 13.97
N VAL A 196 18.14 42.23 13.96
CA VAL A 196 17.40 41.62 15.09
C VAL A 196 18.23 41.68 16.38
N GLN A 197 19.53 41.39 16.34
CA GLN A 197 20.40 41.51 17.51
C GLN A 197 20.50 42.94 18.04
N THR A 198 20.57 43.94 17.16
CA THR A 198 20.59 45.36 17.57
C THR A 198 19.28 45.79 18.21
N LEU A 199 18.14 45.34 17.67
CA LEU A 199 16.80 45.60 18.20
C LEU A 199 16.62 44.97 19.58
N VAL A 200 17.05 43.73 19.78
CA VAL A 200 16.97 43.04 21.08
C VAL A 200 17.82 43.77 22.13
N LYS A 201 19.03 44.23 21.78
CA LYS A 201 19.86 45.02 22.70
C LYS A 201 19.20 46.35 23.08
N LYS A 202 18.61 47.04 22.10
CA LYS A 202 17.85 48.28 22.37
C LYS A 202 16.67 48.01 23.29
N ALA A 203 15.88 46.98 23.01
CA ALA A 203 14.74 46.60 23.84
C ALA A 203 15.16 46.28 25.28
N LYS A 204 16.24 45.51 25.48
CA LYS A 204 16.80 45.26 26.82
C LYS A 204 17.23 46.54 27.53
N SER A 205 17.95 47.44 26.83
CA SER A 205 18.39 48.70 27.43
C SER A 205 17.24 49.66 27.77
N VAL A 206 16.11 49.58 27.05
CA VAL A 206 14.90 50.35 27.37
C VAL A 206 14.18 49.71 28.56
N TRP A 207 14.17 48.39 28.65
CA TRP A 207 13.58 47.66 29.76
C TRP A 207 14.33 47.90 31.07
N GLU A 208 15.66 47.82 31.07
CA GLU A 208 16.53 48.09 32.24
C GLU A 208 16.49 49.55 32.73
N ARG A 209 16.00 50.50 31.91
CA ARG A 209 15.80 51.90 32.31
C ARG A 209 14.41 52.19 32.87
N ASN A 210 13.48 51.25 32.69
CA ASN A 210 12.10 51.33 33.16
C ASN A 210 11.85 50.42 34.38
N GLU A 211 12.87 49.71 34.87
CA GLU A 211 12.97 49.26 36.28
C GLU A 211 13.64 50.36 37.12
#